data_AF-A0A836BN98-F1
#
_entry.id   AF-A0A836BN98-F1
#
_cell.length_a   1.000
_cell.length_b   1.000
_cell.length_c   1.000
_cell.angle_alpha   90.00
_cell.angle_beta   90.00
_cell.angle_gamma   90.00
#
_symmetry.space_group_name_H-M   'P 1'
#
loop_
_entity.id
_entity.type
_entity.pdbx_description
1 polymer ?
#
loop_
_entity_poly.entity_id
_entity_poly.type
_entity_poly.pdbx_seq_one_letter_code
_entity_poly.pdbx_strand_id
1 'polypeptide(L)'
;MAAKAFTVGGIGAQPSIDDVVKIAQGGLQVALDAAGAERIKKESPAPKQFQQEAYTAPAEPSAPSGPVLTVEQARAVLATRLLTVMNGRSGCRLQVAEYMVELLNKGVTPALPAAPTDAQVLTVLADTCHGTGGTVTAASVAAGGSGHPSSAALGSALASAIAAAGLTAPGLSAAERAVLTSGCCGAAGVGALAVAGGRKLLSLATAAAALSCEALGAPTKSFEADVVEAQGYKAAIGAADELLGLLEGSKRVDSLKERGAEPEAMAPFTAAPQRLGALGEALASAYACVRSEVQSGALAAKGSTTLAAPSPQLPAALLALARALLAAARDALRRAKAVGCGVGPAAAGAAPLEAGVAASLAEQLAAAEGSLAVAQRSMSAVGAAMMEDVEALPGVQAALAASAALRAAHEAVALEALAAVVGLRAIE
;
A
#
# COMPACT_ATOMS: atom_id res chain seq x y z
N MET A 1 -6.18 29.77 10.05
CA MET A 1 -7.40 28.98 9.83
C MET A 1 -7.15 27.59 10.36
N ALA A 2 -7.97 27.09 11.31
CA ALA A 2 -7.85 25.70 11.75
C ALA A 2 -8.17 24.78 10.56
N ALA A 3 -7.29 23.82 10.27
CA ALA A 3 -7.55 22.83 9.23
C ALA A 3 -8.87 22.10 9.54
N LYS A 4 -9.76 22.00 8.55
CA LYS A 4 -11.04 21.31 8.70
C LYS A 4 -10.78 19.85 9.07
N ALA A 5 -11.26 19.42 10.23
CA ALA A 5 -11.06 18.06 10.69
C ALA A 5 -11.75 17.05 9.76
N PHE A 6 -11.12 15.89 9.58
CA PHE A 6 -11.68 14.75 8.87
C PHE A 6 -12.64 14.00 9.82
N THR A 7 -13.93 14.00 9.49
CA THR A 7 -14.98 13.42 10.34
C THR A 7 -15.23 11.96 10.00
N VAL A 8 -15.19 11.09 11.00
CA VAL A 8 -15.42 9.64 10.87
C VAL A 8 -16.80 9.25 11.43
N GLY A 9 -17.55 8.38 10.74
CA GLY A 9 -18.78 7.77 11.27
C GLY A 9 -20.09 8.50 10.94
N GLY A 10 -20.08 9.38 9.94
CA GLY A 10 -21.27 10.12 9.48
C GLY A 10 -22.42 9.22 9.01
N ILE A 11 -23.67 9.69 9.16
CA ILE A 11 -24.86 8.97 8.67
C ILE A 11 -24.76 8.79 7.14
N GLY A 12 -24.81 7.53 6.67
CA GLY A 12 -24.74 7.20 5.25
C GLY A 12 -23.33 7.33 4.63
N ALA A 13 -22.33 7.79 5.38
CA ALA A 13 -20.95 7.84 4.92
C ALA A 13 -20.37 6.42 4.91
N GLN A 14 -20.05 5.90 3.72
CA GLN A 14 -19.30 4.66 3.58
C GLN A 14 -17.81 4.99 3.62
N PRO A 15 -17.02 4.36 4.51
CA PRO A 15 -15.59 4.58 4.52
C PRO A 15 -14.98 4.19 3.18
N SER A 16 -14.08 5.02 2.67
CA SER A 16 -13.33 4.77 1.44
C SER A 16 -11.87 4.44 1.74
N ILE A 17 -11.21 3.79 0.78
CA ILE A 17 -9.75 3.55 0.82
C ILE A 17 -9.00 4.88 0.91
N ASP A 18 -9.47 5.92 0.23
CA ASP A 18 -8.84 7.24 0.24
C ASP A 18 -8.89 7.89 1.63
N ASP A 19 -9.93 7.61 2.43
CA ASP A 19 -10.05 8.10 3.80
C ASP A 19 -8.99 7.44 4.70
N VAL A 20 -8.81 6.12 4.58
CA VAL A 20 -7.75 5.38 5.29
C VAL A 20 -6.38 5.97 4.97
N VAL A 21 -6.10 6.19 3.68
CA VAL A 21 -4.81 6.71 3.20
C VAL A 21 -4.56 8.13 3.73
N LYS A 22 -5.57 9.01 3.66
CA LYS A 22 -5.46 10.39 4.17
C LYS A 22 -5.20 10.43 5.67
N ILE A 23 -5.85 9.58 6.45
CA ILE A 23 -5.60 9.49 7.90
C ILE A 23 -4.21 8.93 8.17
N ALA A 24 -3.80 7.90 7.42
CA ALA A 24 -2.52 7.22 7.58
C ALA A 24 -1.31 8.14 7.32
N GLN A 25 -1.37 8.96 6.26
CA GLN A 25 -0.33 9.92 5.89
C GLN A 25 -0.09 11.01 6.93
N GLY A 26 -1.07 11.24 7.82
CA GLY A 26 -0.99 12.29 8.83
C GLY A 26 -1.27 13.68 8.25
N GLY A 27 -1.20 14.70 9.11
CA GLY A 27 -1.45 16.10 8.73
C GLY A 27 -2.92 16.53 8.74
N LEU A 28 -3.86 15.60 8.91
CA LEU A 28 -5.27 15.89 9.16
C LEU A 28 -5.64 15.63 10.61
N GLN A 29 -6.38 16.56 11.22
CA GLN A 29 -7.05 16.30 12.48
C GLN A 29 -8.24 15.38 12.22
N VAL A 30 -8.34 14.28 12.96
CA VAL A 30 -9.45 13.33 12.90
C VAL A 30 -10.45 13.69 14.00
N ALA A 31 -11.75 13.66 13.68
CA ALA A 31 -12.83 13.89 14.63
C ALA A 31 -13.92 12.83 14.43
N LEU A 32 -14.66 12.53 15.49
CA LEU A 32 -15.83 11.65 15.41
C LEU A 32 -17.07 12.45 15.02
N ASP A 33 -17.90 11.88 14.15
CA ASP A 33 -19.22 12.43 13.85
C ASP A 33 -20.12 12.37 15.09
N ALA A 34 -20.85 13.44 15.38
CA ALA A 34 -21.71 13.51 16.56
C ALA A 34 -22.85 12.47 16.51
N ALA A 35 -23.46 12.26 15.35
CA ALA A 35 -24.52 11.26 15.21
C ALA A 35 -23.96 9.83 15.21
N GLY A 36 -22.76 9.63 14.66
CA GLY A 36 -21.98 8.40 14.80
C GLY A 36 -21.70 8.07 16.27
N ALA A 37 -21.20 9.04 17.04
CA ALA A 37 -20.91 8.87 18.46
C ALA A 37 -22.17 8.51 19.28
N GLU A 38 -23.30 9.17 19.03
CA GLU A 38 -24.57 8.85 19.69
C GLU A 38 -25.08 7.44 19.35
N ARG A 39 -24.84 6.95 18.13
CA ARG A 39 -25.17 5.57 17.74
C ARG A 39 -24.33 4.56 18.52
N ILE A 40 -23.03 4.80 18.65
CA ILE A 40 -22.14 3.94 19.42
C ILE A 40 -22.58 3.88 20.88
N LYS A 41 -22.91 5.03 21.49
CA LYS A 41 -23.40 5.07 22.88
C LYS A 41 -24.66 4.22 23.10
N LYS A 42 -25.57 4.18 22.13
CA LYS A 42 -26.82 3.39 22.22
C LYS A 42 -26.58 1.88 22.16
N GLU A 43 -25.53 1.45 21.47
CA GLU A 43 -25.19 0.04 21.32
C GLU A 43 -24.11 -0.43 22.29
N SER A 44 -23.39 0.51 22.91
CA SER A 44 -22.40 0.22 23.94
C SER A 44 -23.05 -0.37 25.19
N PRO A 45 -22.37 -1.29 25.90
CA PRO A 45 -22.85 -1.76 27.20
C PRO A 45 -22.99 -0.59 28.18
N ALA A 46 -23.97 -0.68 29.08
CA ALA A 46 -24.19 0.36 30.07
C ALA A 46 -22.92 0.54 30.93
N PRO A 47 -22.56 1.77 31.35
CA PRO A 47 -21.34 2.00 32.14
C PRO A 47 -21.23 1.14 33.40
N LYS A 48 -22.37 0.81 34.03
CA LYS A 48 -22.44 -0.05 35.23
C LYS A 48 -22.18 -1.54 34.94
N GLN A 49 -22.30 -1.96 33.68
CA GLN A 49 -22.07 -3.33 33.24
C GLN A 49 -20.64 -3.52 32.70
N PHE A 50 -19.86 -2.43 32.58
CA PHE A 50 -18.47 -2.53 32.17
C PHE A 50 -17.66 -3.23 33.27
N GLN A 51 -17.03 -4.33 32.87
CA GLN A 51 -16.00 -5.00 33.64
C GLN A 51 -14.76 -5.04 32.76
N GLN A 52 -13.70 -4.36 33.23
CA GLN A 52 -12.41 -4.48 32.60
C GLN A 52 -11.96 -5.94 32.69
N GLU A 53 -11.51 -6.48 31.56
CA GLU A 53 -10.96 -7.82 31.54
C GLU A 53 -9.76 -7.90 32.47
N ALA A 54 -9.69 -8.93 33.31
CA ALA A 54 -8.51 -9.24 34.10
C ALA A 54 -7.43 -9.82 33.17
N TYR A 55 -6.86 -8.96 32.32
CA TYR A 55 -5.79 -9.30 31.41
C TYR A 55 -4.50 -8.65 31.90
N THR A 56 -3.55 -9.49 32.32
CA THR A 56 -2.17 -9.06 32.50
C THR A 56 -1.44 -9.48 31.23
N ALA A 57 -0.90 -8.52 30.47
CA ALA A 57 0.00 -8.87 29.39
C ALA A 57 1.16 -9.73 29.92
N PRO A 58 1.83 -10.51 29.05
CA PRO A 58 3.06 -11.21 29.45
C PRO A 58 4.01 -10.26 30.20
N ALA A 59 4.74 -10.79 31.19
CA ALA A 59 5.54 -10.01 32.15
C ALA A 59 6.60 -9.08 31.51
N GLU A 60 6.93 -9.30 30.24
CA GLU A 60 7.65 -8.35 29.40
C GLU A 60 6.67 -7.83 28.34
N PRO A 61 6.61 -6.50 28.08
CA PRO A 61 5.93 -6.01 26.89
C PRO A 61 6.59 -6.73 25.72
N SER A 62 5.88 -7.67 25.09
CA SER A 62 6.44 -8.47 24.02
C SER A 62 6.65 -7.53 22.84
N ALA A 63 7.83 -6.91 22.80
CA ALA A 63 8.25 -6.25 21.59
C ALA A 63 8.19 -7.32 20.49
N PRO A 64 7.64 -6.95 19.33
CA PRO A 64 7.49 -7.91 18.25
C PRO A 64 8.86 -8.55 17.98
N SER A 65 8.95 -9.88 18.03
CA SER A 65 10.20 -10.63 17.89
C SER A 65 10.75 -10.65 16.46
N GLY A 66 10.45 -9.61 15.69
CA GLY A 66 10.67 -9.55 14.25
C GLY A 66 10.37 -8.16 13.67
N PRO A 67 10.31 -8.05 12.32
CA PRO A 67 10.07 -6.77 11.65
C PRO A 67 8.74 -6.15 12.08
N VAL A 68 8.71 -4.81 12.11
CA VAL A 68 7.52 -4.02 12.43
C VAL A 68 6.96 -3.33 11.20
N LEU A 69 5.67 -3.03 11.23
CA LEU A 69 5.05 -2.16 10.25
C LEU A 69 5.67 -0.76 10.31
N THR A 70 5.78 -0.12 9.15
CA THR A 70 6.14 1.31 9.09
C THR A 70 5.08 2.16 9.79
N VAL A 71 5.43 3.39 10.18
CA VAL A 71 4.51 4.31 10.86
C VAL A 71 3.25 4.53 10.04
N GLU A 72 3.38 4.77 8.72
CA GLU A 72 2.24 4.96 7.82
C GLU A 72 1.35 3.71 7.76
N GLN A 73 1.95 2.51 7.66
CA GLN A 73 1.21 1.25 7.68
C GLN A 73 0.48 1.03 9.00
N ALA A 74 1.14 1.24 10.14
CA ALA A 74 0.52 1.09 11.45
C ALA A 74 -0.62 2.10 11.68
N ARG A 75 -0.45 3.35 11.22
CA ARG A 75 -1.53 4.35 11.21
C ARG A 75 -2.69 3.95 10.29
N ALA A 76 -2.43 3.33 9.15
CA ALA A 76 -3.49 2.80 8.28
C ALA A 76 -4.27 1.67 8.95
N VAL A 77 -3.60 0.77 9.67
CA VAL A 77 -4.28 -0.27 10.47
C VAL A 77 -5.15 0.35 11.56
N LEU A 78 -4.61 1.34 12.29
CA LEU A 78 -5.34 2.08 13.32
C LEU A 78 -6.56 2.82 12.74
N ALA A 79 -6.40 3.47 11.58
CA ALA A 79 -7.48 4.15 10.87
C ALA A 79 -8.59 3.18 10.45
N THR A 80 -8.24 2.05 9.81
CA THR A 80 -9.21 1.03 9.41
C THR A 80 -9.96 0.45 10.62
N ARG A 81 -9.26 0.25 11.75
CA ARG A 81 -9.91 -0.20 12.99
C ARG A 81 -10.85 0.85 13.57
N LEU A 82 -10.46 2.13 13.55
CA LEU A 82 -11.33 3.23 13.98
C LEU A 82 -12.61 3.26 13.12
N LEU A 83 -12.51 3.14 11.80
CA LEU A 83 -13.65 3.09 10.89
C LEU A 83 -14.60 1.92 11.23
N THR A 84 -14.03 0.75 11.56
CA THR A 84 -14.76 -0.44 11.99
C THR A 84 -15.54 -0.19 13.28
N VAL A 85 -14.89 0.37 14.30
CA VAL A 85 -15.54 0.70 15.58
C VAL A 85 -16.65 1.72 15.37
N MET A 86 -16.42 2.71 14.51
CA MET A 86 -17.34 3.81 14.22
C MET A 86 -18.55 3.46 13.34
N ASN A 87 -18.61 2.25 12.79
CA ASN A 87 -19.78 1.78 12.02
C ASN A 87 -21.02 1.56 12.91
N GLY A 88 -20.85 1.58 14.25
CA GLY A 88 -21.95 1.51 15.21
C GLY A 88 -22.72 0.21 15.09
N ARG A 89 -21.98 -0.90 15.05
CA ARG A 89 -22.42 -2.30 15.18
C ARG A 89 -21.41 -3.18 15.93
N SER A 90 -20.36 -2.55 16.46
CA SER A 90 -19.20 -3.21 17.06
C SER A 90 -19.43 -3.58 18.53
N GLY A 91 -20.39 -2.92 19.20
CA GLY A 91 -20.59 -3.05 20.64
C GLY A 91 -19.45 -2.46 21.50
N CYS A 92 -18.47 -1.79 20.87
CA CYS A 92 -17.38 -1.14 21.58
C CYS A 92 -17.83 0.20 22.16
N ARG A 93 -17.27 0.55 23.33
CA ARG A 93 -17.52 1.85 23.95
C ARG A 93 -16.93 3.00 23.15
N LEU A 94 -17.59 4.16 23.21
CA LEU A 94 -17.13 5.39 22.56
C LEU A 94 -15.71 5.80 23.00
N GLN A 95 -15.36 5.57 24.27
CA GLN A 95 -14.02 5.89 24.79
C GLN A 95 -12.90 5.16 24.04
N VAL A 96 -13.16 3.97 23.49
CA VAL A 96 -12.18 3.24 22.66
C VAL A 96 -11.94 3.96 21.34
N ALA A 97 -13.01 4.45 20.69
CA ALA A 97 -12.89 5.23 19.46
C ALA A 97 -12.22 6.58 19.70
N GLU A 98 -12.58 7.27 20.79
CA GLU A 98 -11.97 8.54 21.20
C GLU A 98 -10.45 8.37 21.41
N TYR A 99 -10.04 7.32 22.12
CA TYR A 99 -8.62 7.01 22.33
C TYR A 99 -7.87 6.76 21.02
N MET A 100 -8.46 6.03 20.06
CA MET A 100 -7.86 5.83 18.73
C MET A 100 -7.70 7.15 17.95
N VAL A 101 -8.66 8.06 18.05
CA VAL A 101 -8.57 9.40 17.47
C VAL A 101 -7.44 10.20 18.12
N GLU A 102 -7.31 10.15 19.44
CA GLU A 102 -6.23 10.85 20.13
C GLU A 102 -4.85 10.31 19.75
N LEU A 103 -4.69 8.98 19.61
CA LEU A 103 -3.46 8.37 19.10
C LEU A 103 -3.11 8.91 17.70
N LEU A 104 -4.09 8.94 16.79
CA LEU A 104 -3.89 9.45 15.42
C LEU A 104 -3.50 10.93 15.40
N ASN A 105 -4.18 11.77 16.21
CA ASN A 105 -4.00 13.21 16.24
C ASN A 105 -2.72 13.66 16.96
N LYS A 106 -2.31 12.94 18.01
CA LYS A 106 -1.06 13.20 18.74
C LYS A 106 0.15 12.53 18.11
N GLY A 107 -0.04 11.79 17.02
CA GLY A 107 1.04 11.10 16.31
C GLY A 107 1.64 9.93 17.08
N VAL A 108 0.96 9.41 18.10
CA VAL A 108 1.40 8.27 18.91
C VAL A 108 0.98 6.99 18.18
N THR A 109 1.94 6.33 17.52
CA THR A 109 1.67 5.16 16.68
C THR A 109 2.25 3.89 17.31
N PRO A 110 1.42 2.87 17.60
CA PRO A 110 1.92 1.60 18.14
C PRO A 110 2.78 0.88 17.09
N ALA A 111 3.88 0.26 17.52
CA ALA A 111 4.70 -0.60 16.69
C ALA A 111 4.02 -1.96 16.56
N LEU A 112 3.29 -2.10 15.47
CA LEU A 112 2.59 -3.34 15.14
C LEU A 112 3.57 -4.31 14.46
N PRO A 113 3.54 -5.61 14.78
CA PRO A 113 4.38 -6.61 14.11
C PRO A 113 4.01 -6.72 12.62
N ALA A 114 5.01 -6.99 11.77
CA ALA A 114 4.81 -7.48 10.41
C ALA A 114 4.52 -9.01 10.43
N ALA A 115 3.48 -9.39 11.17
CA ALA A 115 3.11 -10.77 11.42
C ALA A 115 2.40 -11.45 10.21
N PRO A 116 2.36 -12.78 10.15
CA PRO A 116 1.61 -13.52 9.12
C PRO A 116 0.10 -13.28 9.19
N THR A 117 -0.47 -13.16 10.39
CA THR A 117 -1.93 -13.10 10.59
C THR A 117 -2.37 -11.76 11.16
N ASP A 118 -3.55 -11.29 10.75
CA ASP A 118 -4.17 -10.08 11.29
C ASP A 118 -4.34 -10.16 12.81
N ALA A 119 -4.72 -11.33 13.35
CA ALA A 119 -4.92 -11.51 14.78
C ALA A 119 -3.68 -11.10 15.61
N GLN A 120 -2.48 -11.44 15.15
CA GLN A 120 -1.23 -11.07 15.85
C GLN A 120 -0.97 -9.56 15.81
N VAL A 121 -1.20 -8.92 14.65
CA VAL A 121 -1.10 -7.46 14.48
C VAL A 121 -2.09 -6.74 15.39
N LEU A 122 -3.34 -7.20 15.38
CA LEU A 122 -4.46 -6.58 16.07
C LEU A 122 -4.44 -6.82 17.58
N THR A 123 -3.79 -7.89 18.04
CA THR A 123 -3.55 -8.14 19.48
C THR A 123 -2.72 -7.02 20.08
N VAL A 124 -1.64 -6.60 19.42
CA VAL A 124 -0.81 -5.47 19.90
C VAL A 124 -1.60 -4.16 19.93
N LEU A 125 -2.47 -3.93 18.95
CA LEU A 125 -3.37 -2.78 18.94
C LEU A 125 -4.38 -2.83 20.09
N ALA A 126 -4.97 -3.99 20.36
CA ALA A 126 -5.89 -4.20 21.47
C ALA A 126 -5.18 -4.01 22.82
N ASP A 127 -3.96 -4.50 22.97
CA ASP A 127 -3.14 -4.29 24.16
C ASP A 127 -2.83 -2.81 24.40
N THR A 128 -2.62 -2.05 23.32
CA THR A 128 -2.41 -0.59 23.38
C THR A 128 -3.65 0.13 23.89
N CYS A 129 -4.84 -0.32 23.49
CA CYS A 129 -6.12 0.21 23.96
C CYS A 129 -6.48 -0.27 25.38
N HIS A 130 -6.01 -1.45 25.77
CA HIS A 130 -6.19 -1.98 27.13
C HIS A 130 -5.21 -1.33 28.13
N GLY A 131 -4.06 -0.84 27.66
CA GLY A 131 -3.03 -0.22 28.50
C GLY A 131 -1.98 -1.22 29.01
N THR A 132 -1.94 -2.44 28.45
CA THR A 132 -1.05 -3.52 28.90
C THR A 132 0.03 -3.90 27.90
N GLY A 133 0.07 -3.32 26.69
CA GLY A 133 1.09 -3.68 25.73
C GLY A 133 1.11 -2.80 24.49
N GLY A 134 2.22 -2.87 23.77
CA GLY A 134 2.53 -2.02 22.63
C GLY A 134 3.85 -1.29 22.85
N THR A 135 4.56 -1.06 21.76
CA THR A 135 5.76 -0.22 21.76
C THR A 135 5.52 0.98 20.84
N VAL A 136 6.25 2.09 20.94
CA VAL A 136 6.06 3.23 20.01
C VAL A 136 7.11 3.17 18.92
N THR A 137 6.66 3.28 17.68
CA THR A 137 7.58 3.62 16.58
C THR A 137 7.93 5.10 16.69
N ALA A 138 9.23 5.40 16.80
CA ALA A 138 9.73 6.76 16.92
C ALA A 138 9.45 7.57 15.64
N ALA A 139 8.27 8.16 15.58
CA ALA A 139 8.00 9.33 14.73
C ALA A 139 7.89 10.61 15.57
N SER A 140 7.74 10.51 16.91
CA SER A 140 7.64 11.69 17.78
C SER A 140 8.98 12.19 18.34
N VAL A 141 10.11 11.56 18.00
CA VAL A 141 11.44 12.08 18.34
C VAL A 141 12.36 11.88 17.13
N ALA A 142 12.95 12.99 16.69
CA ALA A 142 14.01 13.10 15.68
C ALA A 142 13.62 13.00 14.20
N ALA A 143 13.50 14.19 13.60
CA ALA A 143 14.18 14.44 12.35
C ALA A 143 15.64 13.94 12.47
N GLY A 144 16.02 12.95 11.64
CA GLY A 144 17.40 12.49 11.49
C GLY A 144 17.74 11.24 12.30
N GLY A 145 17.97 10.12 11.61
CA GLY A 145 18.66 8.95 12.16
C GLY A 145 18.09 7.62 11.68
N SER A 146 18.73 7.04 10.67
CA SER A 146 18.51 5.66 10.22
C SER A 146 19.07 4.67 11.24
N GLY A 147 18.26 4.28 12.23
CA GLY A 147 18.62 3.24 13.18
C GLY A 147 17.39 2.58 13.76
N HIS A 148 17.24 1.26 13.56
CA HIS A 148 16.19 0.48 14.19
C HIS A 148 16.54 0.29 15.68
N PRO A 149 15.74 0.80 16.64
CA PRO A 149 15.99 0.57 18.06
C PRO A 149 15.70 -0.89 18.46
N SER A 150 16.38 -1.38 19.50
CA SER A 150 16.22 -2.74 20.00
C SER A 150 14.89 -2.95 20.74
N SER A 151 14.44 -4.21 20.81
CA SER A 151 13.17 -4.68 21.39
C SER A 151 12.85 -4.12 22.80
N ALA A 152 13.81 -4.08 23.72
CA ALA A 152 13.59 -3.58 25.08
C ALA A 152 13.48 -2.04 25.18
N ALA A 153 14.08 -1.29 24.24
CA ALA A 153 14.01 0.17 24.18
C ALA A 153 12.64 0.68 23.67
N LEU A 154 11.89 -0.19 22.97
CA LEU A 154 10.64 0.13 22.32
C LEU A 154 9.43 0.11 23.29
N GLY A 155 9.40 -0.81 24.28
CA GLY A 155 8.29 -0.93 25.25
C GLY A 155 8.23 0.20 26.28
N SER A 156 9.37 0.58 26.85
CA SER A 156 9.47 1.76 27.72
C SER A 156 9.11 3.07 26.97
N ALA A 157 9.33 3.11 25.66
CA ALA A 157 8.98 4.24 24.82
C ALA A 157 7.46 4.43 24.62
N LEU A 158 6.62 3.39 24.62
CA LEU A 158 5.15 3.59 24.54
C LEU A 158 4.58 4.17 25.81
N ALA A 159 4.89 3.57 26.97
CA ALA A 159 4.39 4.08 28.24
C ALA A 159 4.83 5.54 28.47
N SER A 160 6.09 5.85 28.11
CA SER A 160 6.61 7.22 28.17
C SER A 160 5.94 8.15 27.16
N ALA A 161 5.71 7.71 25.91
CA ALA A 161 5.05 8.54 24.89
C ALA A 161 3.56 8.78 25.17
N ILE A 162 2.82 7.77 25.65
CA ILE A 162 1.44 7.89 26.11
C ILE A 162 1.38 8.88 27.28
N ALA A 163 2.26 8.73 28.27
CA ALA A 163 2.33 9.65 29.41
C ALA A 163 2.70 11.08 28.99
N ALA A 164 3.70 11.24 28.10
CA ALA A 164 4.11 12.54 27.56
C ALA A 164 3.00 13.21 26.72
N ALA A 165 2.21 12.41 26.02
CA ALA A 165 1.04 12.87 25.27
C ALA A 165 -0.19 13.11 26.16
N GLY A 166 -0.13 12.79 27.46
CA GLY A 166 -1.27 12.90 28.38
C GLY A 166 -2.44 12.00 27.99
N LEU A 167 -2.15 10.83 27.43
CA LEU A 167 -3.14 9.85 27.01
C LEU A 167 -3.41 8.84 28.13
N THR A 168 -4.67 8.42 28.29
CA THR A 168 -5.05 7.38 29.24
C THR A 168 -5.81 6.29 28.49
N ALA A 169 -5.27 5.07 28.50
CA ALA A 169 -5.93 3.94 27.86
C ALA A 169 -7.29 3.66 28.54
N PRO A 170 -8.37 3.43 27.78
CA PRO A 170 -9.71 3.25 28.34
C PRO A 170 -9.92 1.91 29.06
N GLY A 171 -8.94 0.99 28.97
CA GLY A 171 -9.12 -0.42 29.32
C GLY A 171 -10.09 -1.10 28.36
N LEU A 172 -10.04 -2.42 28.25
CA LEU A 172 -11.00 -3.19 27.43
C LEU A 172 -11.72 -4.22 28.28
N SER A 173 -13.00 -4.42 27.98
CA SER A 173 -13.73 -5.64 28.37
C SER A 173 -13.35 -6.80 27.45
N ALA A 174 -13.65 -8.04 27.86
CA ALA A 174 -13.38 -9.23 27.05
C ALA A 174 -14.07 -9.18 25.68
N ALA A 175 -15.30 -8.64 25.62
CA ALA A 175 -16.04 -8.47 24.37
C ALA A 175 -15.39 -7.44 23.44
N GLU A 176 -14.95 -6.29 23.98
CA GLU A 176 -14.24 -5.28 23.19
C GLU A 176 -12.91 -5.80 22.67
N ARG A 177 -12.15 -6.52 23.50
CA ARG A 177 -10.90 -7.15 23.06
C ARG A 177 -11.14 -8.08 21.88
N ALA A 178 -12.15 -8.96 21.94
CA ALA A 178 -12.49 -9.86 20.84
C ALA A 178 -12.82 -9.13 19.53
N VAL A 179 -13.50 -7.98 19.60
CA VAL A 179 -13.78 -7.13 18.43
C VAL A 179 -12.51 -6.48 17.89
N LEU A 180 -11.62 -6.00 18.77
CA LEU A 180 -10.38 -5.34 18.37
C LEU A 180 -9.36 -6.32 17.77
N THR A 181 -9.34 -7.58 18.21
CA THR A 181 -8.39 -8.61 17.75
C THR A 181 -8.83 -9.37 16.50
N SER A 182 -10.04 -9.15 16.00
CA SER A 182 -10.64 -9.91 14.90
C SER A 182 -10.75 -9.14 13.58
N GLY A 183 -10.94 -9.87 12.48
CA GLY A 183 -11.07 -9.32 11.12
C GLY A 183 -9.75 -9.03 10.43
N CYS A 184 -9.83 -8.38 9.27
CA CYS A 184 -8.69 -8.13 8.38
C CYS A 184 -8.23 -6.66 8.32
N CYS A 185 -8.39 -5.88 9.39
CA CYS A 185 -7.99 -4.45 9.37
C CYS A 185 -6.48 -4.24 9.16
N GLY A 186 -5.64 -5.21 9.53
CA GLY A 186 -4.21 -5.18 9.26
C GLY A 186 -3.92 -5.26 7.76
N ALA A 187 -4.42 -6.34 7.13
CA ALA A 187 -4.31 -6.57 5.69
C ALA A 187 -4.99 -5.45 4.88
N ALA A 188 -6.19 -5.02 5.27
CA ALA A 188 -6.95 -3.98 4.60
C ALA A 188 -6.30 -2.59 4.72
N GLY A 189 -5.76 -2.24 5.91
CA GLY A 189 -5.05 -0.98 6.10
C GLY A 189 -3.77 -0.87 5.26
N VAL A 190 -2.92 -1.91 5.30
CA VAL A 190 -1.70 -1.95 4.48
C VAL A 190 -2.04 -2.06 2.99
N GLY A 191 -3.06 -2.86 2.65
CA GLY A 191 -3.56 -3.01 1.28
C GLY A 191 -4.14 -1.71 0.71
N ALA A 192 -4.80 -0.88 1.52
CA ALA A 192 -5.31 0.42 1.12
C ALA A 192 -4.18 1.35 0.64
N LEU A 193 -3.05 1.39 1.36
CA LEU A 193 -1.86 2.14 0.94
C LEU A 193 -1.29 1.60 -0.38
N ALA A 194 -1.17 0.28 -0.51
CA ALA A 194 -0.64 -0.36 -1.72
C ALA A 194 -1.53 -0.11 -2.95
N VAL A 195 -2.85 -0.21 -2.80
CA VAL A 195 -3.82 0.05 -3.88
C VAL A 195 -3.82 1.53 -4.28
N ALA A 196 -3.87 2.45 -3.31
CA ALA A 196 -3.86 3.88 -3.60
C ALA A 196 -2.55 4.34 -4.25
N GLY A 197 -1.42 3.85 -3.76
CA GLY A 197 -0.12 4.09 -4.38
C GLY A 197 -0.01 3.48 -5.77
N GLY A 198 -0.51 2.25 -5.96
CA GLY A 198 -0.50 1.58 -7.26
C GLY A 198 -1.36 2.27 -8.31
N ARG A 199 -2.52 2.85 -7.94
CA ARG A 199 -3.33 3.67 -8.86
C ARG A 199 -2.57 4.91 -9.36
N LYS A 200 -1.85 5.59 -8.46
CA LYS A 200 -0.98 6.73 -8.85
C LYS A 200 0.18 6.25 -9.73
N LEU A 201 0.78 5.13 -9.36
CA LEU A 201 1.89 4.55 -10.11
C LEU A 201 1.47 4.15 -11.53
N LEU A 202 0.26 3.63 -11.73
CA LEU A 202 -0.22 3.26 -13.07
C LEU A 202 -0.14 4.46 -14.04
N SER A 203 -0.68 5.62 -13.66
CA SER A 203 -0.59 6.83 -14.49
C SER A 203 0.87 7.28 -14.73
N LEU A 204 1.73 7.20 -13.70
CA LEU A 204 3.15 7.53 -13.85
C LEU A 204 3.88 6.54 -14.77
N ALA A 205 3.55 5.25 -14.68
CA ALA A 205 4.12 4.19 -15.50
C ALA A 205 3.69 4.33 -16.96
N THR A 206 2.43 4.71 -17.22
CA THR A 206 1.94 5.02 -18.57
C THR A 206 2.70 6.21 -19.16
N ALA A 207 2.87 7.29 -18.40
CA ALA A 207 3.63 8.46 -18.84
C ALA A 207 5.12 8.16 -19.08
N ALA A 208 5.78 7.41 -18.19
CA ALA A 208 7.16 6.99 -18.36
C ALA A 208 7.35 6.06 -19.57
N ALA A 209 6.39 5.16 -19.82
CA ALA A 209 6.39 4.29 -20.99
C ALA A 209 6.23 5.08 -22.29
N ALA A 210 5.35 6.09 -22.33
CA ALA A 210 5.21 6.99 -23.47
C ALA A 210 6.52 7.75 -23.75
N LEU A 211 7.13 8.37 -22.73
CA LEU A 211 8.43 9.04 -22.86
C LEU A 211 9.52 8.10 -23.38
N SER A 212 9.56 6.86 -22.87
CA SER A 212 10.50 5.84 -23.35
C SER A 212 10.24 5.45 -24.81
N CYS A 213 8.97 5.39 -25.24
CA CYS A 213 8.62 5.15 -26.64
C CYS A 213 9.11 6.28 -27.55
N GLU A 214 8.99 7.55 -27.14
CA GLU A 214 9.54 8.68 -27.89
C GLU A 214 11.07 8.67 -27.94
N ALA A 215 11.71 8.39 -26.80
CA ALA A 215 13.16 8.33 -26.70
C ALA A 215 13.75 7.26 -27.63
N LEU A 216 13.09 6.09 -27.70
CA LEU A 216 13.50 5.00 -28.57
C LEU A 216 13.08 5.22 -30.04
N GLY A 217 11.99 5.94 -30.28
CA GLY A 217 11.31 6.01 -31.58
C GLY A 217 10.42 4.79 -31.88
N ALA A 218 9.84 4.20 -30.84
CA ALA A 218 9.09 2.94 -30.91
C ALA A 218 7.89 3.01 -31.88
N PRO A 219 7.51 1.88 -32.52
CA PRO A 219 6.37 1.84 -33.42
C PRO A 219 5.06 1.91 -32.64
N THR A 220 4.18 2.84 -33.00
CA THR A 220 2.87 3.02 -32.34
C THR A 220 1.80 2.07 -32.87
N LYS A 221 2.06 1.40 -34.00
CA LYS A 221 1.12 0.47 -34.64
C LYS A 221 0.61 -0.65 -33.70
N SER A 222 1.44 -1.07 -32.73
CA SER A 222 1.03 -2.08 -31.73
C SER A 222 -0.02 -1.57 -30.74
N PHE A 223 -0.28 -0.27 -30.71
CA PHE A 223 -1.24 0.38 -29.81
C PHE A 223 -2.55 0.70 -30.53
N GLU A 224 -2.62 0.55 -31.85
CA GLU A 224 -3.84 0.77 -32.62
C GLU A 224 -4.97 -0.16 -32.14
N ALA A 225 -6.19 0.38 -32.04
CA ALA A 225 -7.35 -0.32 -31.50
C ALA A 225 -7.55 -1.70 -32.15
N ASP A 226 -7.53 -1.79 -33.49
CA ASP A 226 -7.69 -3.05 -34.22
C ASP A 226 -6.67 -4.13 -33.80
N VAL A 227 -5.43 -3.74 -33.50
CA VAL A 227 -4.35 -4.66 -33.09
C VAL A 227 -4.56 -5.14 -31.66
N VAL A 228 -4.93 -4.23 -30.77
CA VAL A 228 -5.15 -4.54 -29.35
C VAL A 228 -6.44 -5.34 -29.16
N GLU A 229 -7.51 -4.98 -29.87
CA GLU A 229 -8.80 -5.67 -29.85
C GLU A 229 -8.70 -7.10 -30.39
N ALA A 230 -7.89 -7.33 -31.44
CA ALA A 230 -7.65 -8.66 -31.99
C ALA A 230 -7.07 -9.65 -30.97
N GLN A 231 -6.41 -9.16 -29.91
CA GLN A 231 -5.88 -9.99 -28.83
C GLN A 231 -6.93 -10.32 -27.74
N GLY A 232 -8.09 -9.67 -27.75
CA GLY A 232 -9.23 -9.97 -26.87
C GLY A 232 -9.09 -9.48 -25.42
N TYR A 233 -8.00 -8.75 -25.08
CA TYR A 233 -7.74 -8.30 -23.72
C TYR A 233 -8.20 -6.86 -23.47
N LYS A 234 -9.42 -6.72 -22.92
CA LYS A 234 -10.10 -5.41 -22.80
C LYS A 234 -9.33 -4.36 -22.01
N ALA A 235 -8.64 -4.74 -20.94
CA ALA A 235 -7.89 -3.76 -20.14
C ALA A 235 -6.69 -3.16 -20.86
N ALA A 236 -6.19 -3.82 -21.92
CA ALA A 236 -5.14 -3.25 -22.76
C ALA A 236 -5.64 -2.08 -23.61
N ILE A 237 -6.93 -2.04 -23.97
CA ILE A 237 -7.51 -1.00 -24.84
C ILE A 237 -7.37 0.37 -24.19
N GLY A 238 -7.82 0.51 -22.93
CA GLY A 238 -7.71 1.78 -22.21
C GLY A 238 -6.26 2.24 -22.01
N ALA A 239 -5.33 1.31 -21.79
CA ALA A 239 -3.91 1.63 -21.69
C ALA A 239 -3.30 2.04 -23.05
N ALA A 240 -3.75 1.44 -24.15
CA ALA A 240 -3.34 1.79 -25.50
C ALA A 240 -3.83 3.20 -25.88
N ASP A 241 -5.09 3.51 -25.58
CA ASP A 241 -5.69 4.83 -25.84
C ASP A 241 -4.95 5.93 -25.06
N GLU A 242 -4.63 5.69 -23.78
CA GLU A 242 -3.87 6.65 -22.97
C GLU A 242 -2.45 6.85 -23.51
N LEU A 243 -1.76 5.78 -23.92
CA LEU A 243 -0.45 5.87 -24.55
C LEU A 243 -0.51 6.65 -25.87
N LEU A 244 -1.49 6.37 -26.75
CA LEU A 244 -1.65 7.09 -28.01
C LEU A 244 -1.95 8.57 -27.78
N GLY A 245 -2.80 8.91 -26.80
CA GLY A 245 -3.09 10.30 -26.44
C GLY A 245 -1.86 11.05 -25.91
N LEU A 246 -0.99 10.39 -25.14
CA LEU A 246 0.26 10.98 -24.67
C LEU A 246 1.31 11.16 -25.78
N LEU A 247 1.27 10.30 -26.80
CA LEU A 247 2.20 10.32 -27.93
C LEU A 247 1.68 11.18 -29.10
N GLU A 248 0.49 11.76 -28.99
CA GLU A 248 -0.13 12.57 -30.03
C GLU A 248 0.76 13.77 -30.40
N GLY A 249 1.08 13.90 -31.69
CA GLY A 249 1.92 14.99 -32.20
C GLY A 249 3.43 14.78 -32.02
N SER A 250 3.88 13.68 -31.42
CA SER A 250 5.30 13.35 -31.36
C SER A 250 5.86 13.11 -32.76
N LYS A 251 7.00 13.75 -33.06
CA LYS A 251 7.74 13.57 -34.33
C LYS A 251 8.77 12.44 -34.26
N ARG A 252 8.90 11.79 -33.10
CA ARG A 252 9.95 10.81 -32.82
C ARG A 252 9.45 9.38 -32.89
N VAL A 253 8.23 9.14 -32.43
CA VAL A 253 7.62 7.81 -32.54
C VAL A 253 7.58 7.36 -34.01
N ASP A 254 7.59 6.05 -34.22
CA ASP A 254 7.67 5.42 -35.54
C ASP A 254 8.96 5.66 -36.35
N SER A 255 9.91 6.47 -35.89
CA SER A 255 11.20 6.69 -36.59
C SER A 255 12.09 5.45 -36.64
N LEU A 256 11.84 4.48 -35.77
CA LEU A 256 12.60 3.24 -35.69
C LEU A 256 12.23 2.23 -36.80
N LYS A 257 11.02 2.35 -37.38
CA LYS A 257 10.54 1.45 -38.46
C LYS A 257 11.46 1.45 -39.68
N GLU A 258 12.22 2.51 -39.90
CA GLU A 258 13.14 2.64 -41.04
C GLU A 258 14.47 1.87 -40.86
N ARG A 259 14.79 1.37 -39.65
CA ARG A 259 16.17 0.93 -39.32
C ARG A 259 16.34 -0.48 -38.73
N GLY A 260 15.29 -1.31 -38.73
CA GLY A 260 15.39 -2.74 -38.39
C GLY A 260 15.81 -3.00 -36.92
N ALA A 261 14.85 -2.90 -35.99
CA ALA A 261 15.09 -3.21 -34.58
C ALA A 261 14.86 -4.70 -34.27
N GLU A 262 15.73 -5.26 -33.42
CA GLU A 262 15.59 -6.64 -32.92
C GLU A 262 14.25 -6.83 -32.17
N PRO A 263 13.45 -7.85 -32.51
CA PRO A 263 12.12 -8.07 -31.90
C PRO A 263 12.15 -8.16 -30.37
N GLU A 264 13.20 -8.74 -29.79
CA GLU A 264 13.34 -8.87 -28.33
C GLU A 264 13.55 -7.52 -27.62
N ALA A 265 14.30 -6.61 -28.23
CA ALA A 265 14.53 -5.26 -27.70
C ALA A 265 13.25 -4.41 -27.73
N MET A 266 12.34 -4.70 -28.68
CA MET A 266 11.08 -3.98 -28.86
C MET A 266 9.94 -4.50 -27.98
N ALA A 267 10.01 -5.75 -27.53
CA ALA A 267 8.95 -6.39 -26.77
C ALA A 267 8.47 -5.59 -25.52
N PRO A 268 9.33 -4.94 -24.72
CA PRO A 268 8.90 -4.14 -23.57
C PRO A 268 8.09 -2.88 -23.94
N PHE A 269 8.20 -2.40 -25.18
CA PHE A 269 7.50 -1.23 -25.71
C PHE A 269 6.20 -1.65 -26.40
N THR A 270 6.27 -2.64 -27.30
CA THR A 270 5.09 -3.10 -28.05
C THR A 270 4.05 -3.79 -27.15
N ALA A 271 4.50 -4.45 -26.08
CA ALA A 271 3.61 -5.06 -25.09
C ALA A 271 3.16 -4.12 -23.97
N ALA A 272 3.53 -2.82 -24.02
CA ALA A 272 3.20 -1.87 -22.96
C ALA A 272 1.69 -1.77 -22.67
N PRO A 273 0.78 -1.71 -23.68
CA PRO A 273 -0.66 -1.69 -23.41
C PRO A 273 -1.15 -2.89 -22.61
N GLN A 274 -0.71 -4.10 -22.97
CA GLN A 274 -1.13 -5.34 -22.31
C GLN A 274 -0.61 -5.40 -20.87
N ARG A 275 0.63 -4.95 -20.64
CA ARG A 275 1.26 -4.99 -19.32
C ARG A 275 0.70 -3.93 -18.37
N LEU A 276 0.42 -2.73 -18.87
CA LEU A 276 -0.24 -1.67 -18.09
C LEU A 276 -1.72 -2.01 -17.85
N GLY A 277 -2.41 -2.58 -18.84
CA GLY A 277 -3.77 -3.11 -18.68
C GLY A 277 -3.88 -4.18 -17.59
N ALA A 278 -2.92 -5.12 -17.56
CA ALA A 278 -2.83 -6.14 -16.51
C ALA A 278 -2.60 -5.57 -15.11
N LEU A 279 -1.80 -4.51 -14.99
CA LEU A 279 -1.68 -3.79 -13.73
C LEU A 279 -3.00 -3.11 -13.34
N GLY A 280 -3.70 -2.50 -14.30
CA GLY A 280 -5.02 -1.88 -14.09
C GLY A 280 -6.07 -2.87 -13.56
N GLU A 281 -6.17 -4.06 -14.14
CA GLU A 281 -7.10 -5.10 -13.67
C GLU A 281 -6.74 -5.63 -12.28
N ALA A 282 -5.46 -5.89 -12.02
CA ALA A 282 -5.01 -6.34 -10.71
C ALA A 282 -5.32 -5.29 -9.62
N LEU A 283 -5.15 -3.99 -9.95
CA LEU A 283 -5.54 -2.89 -9.07
C LEU A 283 -7.04 -2.84 -8.83
N ALA A 284 -7.87 -3.02 -9.87
CA ALA A 284 -9.32 -3.02 -9.73
C ALA A 284 -9.82 -4.18 -8.84
N SER A 285 -9.25 -5.37 -9.02
CA SER A 285 -9.55 -6.55 -8.20
C SER A 285 -9.15 -6.35 -6.72
N ALA A 286 -7.92 -5.90 -6.48
CA ALA A 286 -7.43 -5.60 -5.14
C ALA A 286 -8.24 -4.47 -4.48
N TYR A 287 -8.60 -3.43 -5.23
CA TYR A 287 -9.45 -2.34 -4.75
C TYR A 287 -10.81 -2.86 -4.27
N ALA A 288 -11.46 -3.72 -5.04
CA ALA A 288 -12.76 -4.27 -4.67
C ALA A 288 -12.68 -5.07 -3.35
N CYS A 289 -11.66 -5.91 -3.20
CA CYS A 289 -11.44 -6.70 -1.99
C CYS A 289 -11.11 -5.83 -0.77
N VAL A 290 -10.14 -4.91 -0.90
CA VAL A 290 -9.74 -4.01 0.20
C VAL A 290 -10.90 -3.11 0.60
N ARG A 291 -11.65 -2.55 -0.37
CA ARG A 291 -12.82 -1.71 -0.09
C ARG A 291 -13.87 -2.47 0.71
N SER A 292 -14.14 -3.73 0.35
CA SER A 292 -15.09 -4.57 1.08
C SER A 292 -14.69 -4.70 2.55
N GLU A 293 -13.43 -4.95 2.84
CA GLU A 293 -12.92 -5.11 4.21
C GLU A 293 -12.90 -3.79 5.01
N VAL A 294 -12.55 -2.68 4.35
CA VAL A 294 -12.64 -1.34 4.96
C VAL A 294 -14.09 -0.98 5.33
N GLN A 295 -15.07 -1.46 4.56
CA GLN A 295 -16.49 -1.18 4.78
C GLN A 295 -17.20 -2.19 5.69
N SER A 296 -16.75 -3.44 5.70
CA SER A 296 -17.37 -4.53 6.46
C SER A 296 -16.84 -4.68 7.88
N GLY A 297 -15.57 -4.30 8.10
CA GLY A 297 -14.67 -4.72 9.18
C GLY A 297 -15.30 -5.52 10.31
N ALA A 298 -15.07 -6.84 10.38
CA ALA A 298 -15.50 -7.77 11.44
C ALA A 298 -16.58 -7.27 12.42
N LEU A 299 -17.75 -6.94 11.88
CA LEU A 299 -18.91 -6.58 12.70
C LEU A 299 -19.68 -7.85 13.04
N ALA A 300 -20.23 -7.88 14.24
CA ALA A 300 -21.21 -8.90 14.56
C ALA A 300 -22.51 -8.64 13.78
N ALA A 301 -23.18 -9.71 13.35
CA ALA A 301 -24.52 -9.58 12.78
C ALA A 301 -25.45 -8.96 13.84
N LYS A 302 -26.43 -8.16 13.42
CA LYS A 302 -27.36 -7.50 14.35
C LYS A 302 -28.02 -8.53 15.28
N GLY A 303 -27.78 -8.41 16.59
CA GLY A 303 -28.31 -9.35 17.60
C GLY A 303 -27.48 -10.63 17.81
N SER A 304 -26.29 -10.72 17.21
CA SER A 304 -25.33 -11.80 17.41
C SER A 304 -24.06 -11.27 18.09
N THR A 305 -23.34 -12.14 18.79
CA THR A 305 -21.97 -11.90 19.27
C THR A 305 -20.91 -12.50 18.33
N THR A 306 -21.34 -13.24 17.31
CA THR A 306 -20.45 -13.87 16.33
C THR A 306 -19.93 -12.82 15.35
N LEU A 307 -18.61 -12.70 15.29
CA LEU A 307 -17.89 -11.82 14.37
C LEU A 307 -17.86 -12.42 12.97
N ALA A 308 -17.99 -11.57 11.94
CA ALA A 308 -17.86 -12.00 10.55
C ALA A 308 -16.43 -12.52 10.26
N ALA A 309 -16.35 -13.64 9.55
CA ALA A 309 -15.08 -14.14 9.04
C ALA A 309 -14.51 -13.19 7.98
N PRO A 310 -13.18 -13.05 7.90
CA PRO A 310 -12.53 -12.24 6.86
C PRO A 310 -12.77 -12.81 5.45
N SER A 311 -12.73 -11.95 4.43
CA SER A 311 -12.82 -12.41 3.04
C SER A 311 -11.62 -13.29 2.67
N PRO A 312 -11.85 -14.52 2.17
CA PRO A 312 -10.77 -15.38 1.71
C PRO A 312 -10.12 -14.86 0.41
N GLN A 313 -10.76 -13.92 -0.29
CA GLN A 313 -10.25 -13.38 -1.56
C GLN A 313 -9.18 -12.30 -1.37
N LEU A 314 -9.14 -11.63 -0.22
CA LEU A 314 -8.24 -10.50 0.00
C LEU A 314 -6.75 -10.86 -0.20
N PRO A 315 -6.21 -11.93 0.42
CA PRO A 315 -4.80 -12.27 0.25
C PRO A 315 -4.45 -12.60 -1.21
N ALA A 316 -5.33 -13.33 -1.90
CA ALA A 316 -5.13 -13.69 -3.30
C ALA A 316 -5.11 -12.45 -4.22
N ALA A 317 -6.04 -11.51 -4.02
CA ALA A 317 -6.10 -10.27 -4.80
C ALA A 317 -4.86 -9.38 -4.56
N LEU A 318 -4.39 -9.30 -3.32
CA LEU A 318 -3.16 -8.55 -2.98
C LEU A 318 -1.91 -9.21 -3.56
N LEU A 319 -1.83 -10.54 -3.58
CA LEU A 319 -0.73 -11.26 -4.19
C LEU A 319 -0.70 -11.10 -5.72
N ALA A 320 -1.89 -11.11 -6.36
CA ALA A 320 -2.03 -10.81 -7.77
C ALA A 320 -1.59 -9.37 -8.09
N LEU A 321 -1.96 -8.40 -7.26
CA LEU A 321 -1.47 -7.02 -7.37
C LEU A 321 0.06 -6.95 -7.22
N ALA A 322 0.64 -7.63 -6.22
CA ALA A 322 2.09 -7.69 -6.04
C ALA A 322 2.79 -8.22 -7.30
N ARG A 323 2.28 -9.31 -7.88
CA ARG A 323 2.81 -9.88 -9.13
C ARG A 323 2.74 -8.89 -10.29
N ALA A 324 1.61 -8.22 -10.47
CA ALA A 324 1.42 -7.25 -11.54
C ALA A 324 2.37 -6.04 -11.38
N LEU A 325 2.56 -5.53 -10.16
CA LEU A 325 3.51 -4.46 -9.86
C LEU A 325 4.95 -4.88 -10.16
N LEU A 326 5.38 -6.09 -9.77
CA LEU A 326 6.72 -6.61 -10.09
C LEU A 326 6.91 -6.80 -11.60
N ALA A 327 5.86 -7.21 -12.31
CA ALA A 327 5.88 -7.34 -13.76
C ALA A 327 6.03 -5.97 -14.45
N ALA A 328 5.33 -4.94 -13.96
CA ALA A 328 5.45 -3.57 -14.45
C ALA A 328 6.84 -2.99 -14.14
N ALA A 329 7.37 -3.20 -12.93
CA ALA A 329 8.72 -2.80 -12.54
C ALA A 329 9.78 -3.40 -13.46
N ARG A 330 9.66 -4.69 -13.76
CA ARG A 330 10.60 -5.39 -14.66
C ARG A 330 10.56 -4.81 -16.08
N ASP A 331 9.38 -4.50 -16.61
CA ASP A 331 9.29 -3.91 -17.95
C ASP A 331 9.82 -2.48 -17.96
N ALA A 332 9.58 -1.71 -16.91
CA ALA A 332 10.14 -0.37 -16.73
C ALA A 332 11.68 -0.39 -16.77
N LEU A 333 12.30 -1.30 -16.02
CA LEU A 333 13.76 -1.47 -16.05
C LEU A 333 14.28 -1.92 -17.43
N ARG A 334 13.53 -2.77 -18.15
CA ARG A 334 13.91 -3.17 -19.52
C ARG A 334 13.85 -1.99 -20.49
N ARG A 335 12.79 -1.18 -20.42
CA ARG A 335 12.69 0.05 -21.23
C ARG A 335 13.77 1.05 -20.87
N ALA A 336 14.03 1.25 -19.57
CA ALA A 336 15.11 2.10 -19.08
C ALA A 336 16.48 1.67 -19.62
N LYS A 337 16.78 0.36 -19.63
CA LYS A 337 18.03 -0.17 -20.21
C LYS A 337 18.09 0.01 -21.74
N ALA A 338 16.99 -0.25 -22.44
CA ALA A 338 16.94 -0.09 -23.90
C ALA A 338 17.18 1.37 -24.33
N VAL A 339 16.65 2.33 -23.58
CA VAL A 339 16.81 3.77 -23.85
C VAL A 339 18.15 4.31 -23.32
N GLY A 340 18.53 3.95 -22.08
CA GLY A 340 19.69 4.50 -21.39
C GLY A 340 21.05 3.96 -21.84
N CYS A 341 21.11 2.75 -22.40
CA CYS A 341 22.35 2.18 -22.92
C CYS A 341 22.66 2.60 -24.38
N GLY A 342 21.86 3.50 -24.97
CA GLY A 342 22.01 3.84 -26.40
C GLY A 342 21.80 2.63 -27.33
N VAL A 343 21.09 1.60 -26.87
CA VAL A 343 20.81 0.39 -27.67
C VAL A 343 19.68 0.64 -28.68
N GLY A 344 19.05 1.82 -28.63
CA GLY A 344 18.19 2.33 -29.69
C GLY A 344 18.99 2.93 -30.86
N PRO A 345 18.59 2.71 -32.12
CA PRO A 345 19.11 3.37 -33.32
C PRO A 345 19.18 4.91 -33.28
N ALA A 346 18.56 5.55 -32.29
CA ALA A 346 18.75 6.98 -31.98
C ALA A 346 20.17 7.31 -31.48
N ALA A 347 20.94 6.34 -30.97
CA ALA A 347 22.33 6.51 -30.57
C ALA A 347 23.30 6.64 -31.76
N ALA A 348 22.87 6.33 -32.99
CA ALA A 348 23.71 6.42 -34.19
C ALA A 348 24.00 7.87 -34.66
N GLY A 349 23.58 8.87 -33.88
CA GLY A 349 23.90 10.29 -34.11
C GLY A 349 23.80 11.17 -32.86
N ALA A 350 23.45 10.61 -31.70
CA ALA A 350 23.44 11.32 -30.42
C ALA A 350 24.86 11.50 -29.91
N ALA A 351 25.14 12.64 -29.26
CA ALA A 351 26.39 12.77 -28.52
C ALA A 351 26.42 11.65 -27.46
N PRO A 352 27.53 10.91 -27.31
CA PRO A 352 27.62 9.90 -26.28
C PRO A 352 27.34 10.56 -24.93
N LEU A 353 26.43 9.96 -24.17
CA LEU A 353 26.18 10.37 -22.78
C LEU A 353 27.52 10.50 -22.06
N GLU A 354 27.68 11.55 -21.27
CA GLU A 354 28.88 11.70 -20.44
C GLU A 354 29.08 10.40 -19.66
N ALA A 355 30.29 9.83 -19.74
CA ALA A 355 30.57 8.50 -19.21
C ALA A 355 30.18 8.35 -17.72
N GLY A 356 30.27 9.45 -16.95
CA GLY A 356 29.82 9.49 -15.56
C GLY A 356 28.30 9.36 -15.37
N VAL A 357 27.49 9.96 -16.25
CA VAL A 357 26.03 9.87 -16.20
C VAL A 357 25.57 8.46 -16.58
N ALA A 358 26.15 7.90 -17.63
CA ALA A 358 25.84 6.53 -18.06
C ALA A 358 26.22 5.49 -16.98
N ALA A 359 27.39 5.63 -16.36
CA ALA A 359 27.83 4.76 -15.26
C ALA A 359 26.90 4.87 -14.04
N SER A 360 26.51 6.08 -13.65
CA SER A 360 25.60 6.30 -12.51
C SER A 360 24.21 5.70 -12.76
N LEU A 361 23.67 5.86 -13.97
CA LEU A 361 22.38 5.27 -14.34
C LEU A 361 22.44 3.73 -14.32
N ALA A 362 23.52 3.14 -14.83
CA ALA A 362 23.72 1.69 -14.82
C ALA A 362 23.79 1.12 -13.39
N GLU A 363 24.48 1.82 -12.48
CA GLU A 363 24.55 1.46 -11.06
C GLU A 363 23.17 1.50 -10.39
N GLN A 364 22.40 2.56 -10.62
CA GLN A 364 21.04 2.71 -10.07
C GLN A 364 20.09 1.64 -10.62
N LEU A 365 20.18 1.31 -11.91
CA LEU A 365 19.38 0.24 -12.50
C LEU A 365 19.72 -1.12 -11.89
N ALA A 366 21.00 -1.40 -11.63
CA ALA A 366 21.43 -2.64 -10.96
C ALA A 366 20.93 -2.72 -9.52
N ALA A 367 20.96 -1.59 -8.78
CA ALA A 367 20.40 -1.51 -7.44
C ALA A 367 18.88 -1.77 -7.43
N ALA A 368 18.13 -1.18 -8.36
CA ALA A 368 16.70 -1.39 -8.50
C ALA A 368 16.34 -2.85 -8.88
N GLU A 369 17.18 -3.53 -9.67
CA GLU A 369 17.02 -4.98 -9.92
C GLU A 369 17.20 -5.81 -8.64
N GLY A 370 18.12 -5.39 -7.76
CA GLY A 370 18.27 -5.97 -6.42
C GLY A 370 17.02 -5.79 -5.56
N SER A 371 16.49 -4.56 -5.48
CA SER A 371 15.21 -4.25 -4.80
C SER A 371 14.05 -5.10 -5.34
N LEU A 372 13.94 -5.22 -6.66
CA LEU A 372 12.94 -6.02 -7.35
C LEU A 372 13.04 -7.51 -6.98
N ALA A 373 14.26 -8.06 -6.94
CA ALA A 373 14.50 -9.45 -6.57
C ALA A 373 14.15 -9.75 -5.09
N VAL A 374 14.39 -8.81 -4.17
CA VAL A 374 13.96 -8.92 -2.77
C VAL A 374 12.44 -8.95 -2.68
N ALA A 375 11.75 -8.02 -3.35
CA ALA A 375 10.28 -7.96 -3.35
C ALA A 375 9.66 -9.22 -3.98
N GLN A 376 10.25 -9.75 -5.06
CA GLN A 376 9.81 -10.99 -5.69
C GLN A 376 9.96 -12.19 -4.74
N ARG A 377 11.08 -12.33 -4.02
CA ARG A 377 11.26 -13.41 -3.04
C ARG A 377 10.22 -13.34 -1.93
N SER A 378 9.92 -12.13 -1.43
CA SER A 378 8.88 -11.94 -0.43
C SER A 378 7.50 -12.40 -0.96
N MET A 379 7.10 -11.97 -2.16
CA MET A 379 5.86 -12.42 -2.78
C MET A 379 5.82 -13.94 -3.00
N SER A 380 6.91 -14.53 -3.49
CA SER A 380 7.01 -15.98 -3.71
C SER A 380 6.86 -16.78 -2.41
N ALA A 381 7.41 -16.32 -1.30
CA ALA A 381 7.26 -16.97 0.00
C ALA A 381 5.79 -16.98 0.47
N VAL A 382 5.06 -15.86 0.29
CA VAL A 382 3.63 -15.80 0.62
C VAL A 382 2.82 -16.74 -0.28
N GLY A 383 3.12 -16.73 -1.59
CA GLY A 383 2.46 -17.63 -2.53
C GLY A 383 2.71 -19.12 -2.22
N ALA A 384 3.92 -19.49 -1.81
CA ALA A 384 4.23 -20.85 -1.39
C ALA A 384 3.42 -21.25 -0.15
N ALA A 385 3.36 -20.39 0.87
CA ALA A 385 2.57 -20.64 2.08
C ALA A 385 1.07 -20.84 1.79
N MET A 386 0.50 -20.05 0.87
CA MET A 386 -0.92 -20.21 0.45
C MET A 386 -1.18 -21.50 -0.34
N MET A 387 -0.16 -22.08 -0.98
CA MET A 387 -0.27 -23.35 -1.70
C MET A 387 -0.08 -24.55 -0.77
N GLU A 388 0.74 -24.42 0.27
CA GLU A 388 0.95 -25.43 1.30
C GLU A 388 -0.28 -25.59 2.19
N ASP A 389 -0.94 -24.48 2.53
CA ASP A 389 -2.21 -24.46 3.27
C ASP A 389 -3.23 -23.55 2.55
N VAL A 390 -4.19 -24.18 1.88
CA VAL A 390 -5.23 -23.49 1.08
C VAL A 390 -6.25 -22.79 1.98
N GLU A 391 -6.33 -23.16 3.27
CA GLU A 391 -7.19 -22.49 4.25
C GLU A 391 -6.47 -21.34 4.96
N ALA A 392 -5.14 -21.25 4.85
CA ALA A 392 -4.37 -20.15 5.41
C ALA A 392 -4.72 -18.82 4.73
N LEU A 393 -4.92 -17.78 5.57
CA LEU A 393 -5.20 -16.42 5.12
C LEU A 393 -4.07 -15.47 5.53
N PRO A 394 -2.90 -15.49 4.84
CA PRO A 394 -1.77 -14.62 5.15
C PRO A 394 -1.98 -13.18 4.63
N GLY A 395 -3.10 -12.56 5.02
CA GLY A 395 -3.55 -11.27 4.48
C GLY A 395 -2.54 -10.15 4.71
N VAL A 396 -1.98 -10.05 5.91
CA VAL A 396 -0.97 -9.04 6.26
C VAL A 396 0.30 -9.22 5.42
N GLN A 397 0.78 -10.45 5.28
CA GLN A 397 1.95 -10.76 4.46
C GLN A 397 1.72 -10.49 2.98
N ALA A 398 0.54 -10.81 2.44
CA ALA A 398 0.17 -10.47 1.06
C ALA A 398 0.13 -8.95 0.85
N ALA A 399 -0.41 -8.19 1.82
CA ALA A 399 -0.42 -6.74 1.79
C ALA A 399 1.00 -6.14 1.84
N LEU A 400 1.88 -6.72 2.67
CA LEU A 400 3.29 -6.32 2.76
C LEU A 400 4.07 -6.66 1.48
N ALA A 401 3.81 -7.81 0.87
CA ALA A 401 4.37 -8.17 -0.43
C ALA A 401 3.93 -7.18 -1.53
N ALA A 402 2.65 -6.79 -1.55
CA ALA A 402 2.15 -5.76 -2.46
C ALA A 402 2.80 -4.39 -2.20
N SER A 403 2.99 -4.01 -0.94
CA SER A 403 3.68 -2.77 -0.55
C SER A 403 5.17 -2.78 -0.96
N ALA A 404 5.86 -3.91 -0.82
CA ALA A 404 7.25 -4.06 -1.27
C ALA A 404 7.35 -4.02 -2.80
N ALA A 405 6.45 -4.69 -3.50
CA ALA A 405 6.36 -4.64 -4.96
C ALA A 405 6.07 -3.23 -5.47
N LEU A 406 5.19 -2.48 -4.80
CA LEU A 406 4.90 -1.09 -5.14
C LEU A 406 6.14 -0.20 -5.01
N ARG A 407 6.92 -0.35 -3.93
CA ARG A 407 8.17 0.42 -3.75
C ARG A 407 9.19 0.12 -4.84
N ALA A 408 9.40 -1.16 -5.17
CA ALA A 408 10.29 -1.55 -6.26
C ALA A 408 9.80 -1.04 -7.62
N ALA A 409 8.48 -1.04 -7.85
CA ALA A 409 7.90 -0.52 -9.08
C ALA A 409 8.00 1.01 -9.20
N HIS A 410 7.86 1.74 -8.10
CA HIS A 410 8.12 3.18 -8.07
C HIS A 410 9.57 3.48 -8.46
N GLU A 411 10.54 2.84 -7.81
CA GLU A 411 11.96 3.00 -8.12
C GLU A 411 12.26 2.72 -9.60
N ALA A 412 11.74 1.61 -10.14
CA ALA A 412 11.90 1.24 -11.54
C ALA A 412 11.30 2.26 -12.52
N VAL A 413 10.07 2.75 -12.26
CA VAL A 413 9.40 3.75 -13.11
C VAL A 413 10.10 5.10 -13.05
N ALA A 414 10.62 5.48 -11.89
CA ALA A 414 11.41 6.71 -11.74
C ALA A 414 12.71 6.64 -12.56
N LEU A 415 13.40 5.50 -12.54
CA LEU A 415 14.60 5.27 -13.35
C LEU A 415 14.30 5.18 -14.84
N GLU A 416 13.15 4.61 -15.22
CA GLU A 416 12.66 4.64 -16.60
C GLU A 416 12.46 6.09 -17.09
N ALA A 417 11.75 6.91 -16.32
CA ALA A 417 11.53 8.31 -16.66
C ALA A 417 12.86 9.09 -16.75
N LEU A 418 13.79 8.85 -15.81
CA LEU A 418 15.12 9.45 -15.85
C LEU A 418 15.89 9.04 -17.12
N ALA A 419 15.93 7.74 -17.44
CA ALA A 419 16.60 7.22 -18.63
C ALA A 419 15.99 7.80 -19.91
N ALA A 420 14.67 7.91 -19.99
CA ALA A 420 13.97 8.51 -21.12
C ALA A 420 14.33 9.99 -21.31
N VAL A 421 14.31 10.79 -20.25
CA VAL A 421 14.66 12.22 -20.32
C VAL A 421 16.13 12.42 -20.70
N VAL A 422 17.03 11.63 -20.09
CA VAL A 422 18.46 11.66 -20.39
C VAL A 422 18.71 11.26 -21.85
N GLY A 423 18.03 10.23 -22.34
CA GLY A 423 18.10 9.79 -23.73
C GLY A 423 17.60 10.87 -24.70
N LEU A 424 16.44 11.48 -24.43
CA LEU A 424 15.88 12.55 -25.26
C LEU A 424 16.81 13.77 -25.34
N ARG A 425 17.38 14.20 -24.21
CA ARG A 425 18.33 15.34 -24.17
C ARG A 425 19.63 15.08 -24.91
N ALA A 426 20.07 13.83 -25.01
CA ALA A 426 21.26 13.50 -25.80
C ALA A 426 21.02 13.59 -27.32
N ILE A 427 19.75 13.63 -27.73
CA ILE A 427 19.34 13.69 -29.14
C ILE A 427 18.99 15.12 -29.58
N GLU A 428 18.62 16.01 -28.64
CA GLU A 428 18.54 17.46 -28.86
C GLU A 428 19.93 18.08 -29.00
#